data_AF-A0A640KYI1-F1
#
_entry.id   AF-A0A640KYI1-F1
#
_cell.length_a   1.000
_cell.length_b   1.000
_cell.length_c   1.000
_cell.angle_alpha   90.00
_cell.angle_beta   90.00
_cell.angle_gamma   90.00
#
_symmetry.space_group_name_H-M   'P 1'
#
loop_
_entity.id
_entity.type
_entity.pdbx_description
1 polymer ?
#
loop_
_entity_poly.entity_id
_entity_poly.type
_entity_poly.pdbx_seq_one_letter_code
_entity_poly.pdbx_strand_id
1 'polypeptide(L)'
;MVSHQRWSGVILPAMATAGSRETPSADEQGAGNIIDAAEPTECPMSDAEEHPMNEQFDYKDEAEAEAAAAATGEDTSTKSPTAHLDGLSFEELKALLVEKKKGWVNLSRFKDREALINAIFAIEQKEAAQIAFRAEVAAAARWYVEHQPQLKAAHHRVKGGHTRRNRTETAVSSRPYGNETKHEVLVLYNEANGYGSKFEALRKELQESEAVSLPNLVDLKMIGQAYPMSPRRVLISRALQGAFFSTLGFALIGDQLKFIPESVLAILRARRGLITSTAFMLSVMSRAALQNNAFEVFLDGNLIYSALNASGRVPTAELLSNILLERTLLRDYYAATNTTKV
;
A
#
# COMPACT_ATOMS: atom_id res chain seq x y z
N MET A 1 18.16 0.20 -49.46
CA MET A 1 19.14 -0.23 -48.44
C MET A 1 19.53 1.01 -47.64
N VAL A 2 19.45 0.98 -46.31
CA VAL A 2 19.80 2.10 -45.42
C VAL A 2 20.65 1.54 -44.29
N SER A 3 21.79 2.17 -44.02
CA SER A 3 22.73 1.75 -42.97
C SER A 3 22.45 2.47 -41.65
N HIS A 4 22.40 1.72 -40.56
CA HIS A 4 22.43 2.28 -39.21
C HIS A 4 23.73 1.87 -38.49
N GLN A 5 24.54 2.86 -38.15
CA GLN A 5 25.63 2.70 -37.17
C GLN A 5 25.10 3.02 -35.77
N ARG A 6 25.43 2.16 -34.79
CA ARG A 6 25.60 2.49 -33.37
C ARG A 6 26.51 1.41 -32.77
N TRP A 7 27.80 1.68 -32.62
CA TRP A 7 28.38 2.24 -31.39
C TRP A 7 28.23 1.29 -30.20
N SER A 8 29.20 0.38 -30.08
CA SER A 8 29.50 -0.34 -28.85
C SER A 8 30.31 0.55 -27.89
N GLY A 9 30.04 0.45 -26.59
CA GLY A 9 30.75 1.18 -25.55
C GLY A 9 30.83 0.35 -24.28
N VAL A 10 32.03 -0.11 -23.93
CA VAL A 10 32.30 -1.00 -22.78
C VAL A 10 32.85 -0.17 -21.63
N ILE A 11 32.33 -0.38 -20.41
CA ILE A 11 33.11 -0.26 -19.17
C ILE A 11 32.72 -1.43 -18.24
N LEU A 12 33.67 -2.33 -17.97
CA LEU A 12 33.70 -3.12 -16.74
C LEU A 12 34.67 -2.42 -15.75
N PRO A 13 34.33 -2.32 -14.46
CA PRO A 13 35.32 -2.24 -13.39
C PRO A 13 35.73 -3.67 -12.97
N ALA A 14 37.03 -3.89 -12.78
CA ALA A 14 37.57 -5.15 -12.30
C ALA A 14 37.92 -5.11 -10.80
N MET A 15 38.35 -6.27 -10.31
CA MET A 15 39.09 -6.54 -9.07
C MET A 15 40.15 -5.49 -8.67
N ALA A 16 40.68 -5.45 -7.45
CA ALA A 16 40.28 -5.90 -6.10
C ALA A 16 41.42 -5.53 -5.12
N THR A 17 41.17 -5.47 -3.81
CA THR A 17 42.19 -5.78 -2.76
C THR A 17 41.55 -5.90 -1.38
N ALA A 18 42.19 -6.66 -0.49
CA ALA A 18 41.92 -6.67 0.95
C ALA A 18 43.04 -5.92 1.71
N GLY A 19 42.75 -5.42 2.91
CA GLY A 19 43.71 -4.70 3.76
C GLY A 19 43.38 -4.85 5.25
N SER A 20 44.40 -4.89 6.09
CA SER A 20 44.32 -5.43 7.46
C SER A 20 43.48 -4.62 8.46
N ARG A 21 42.71 -5.38 9.23
CA ARG A 21 42.41 -5.18 10.65
C ARG A 21 43.63 -4.73 11.47
N GLU A 22 43.50 -3.65 12.23
CA GLU A 22 44.39 -3.35 13.35
C GLU A 22 43.63 -2.58 14.45
N THR A 23 43.93 -2.87 15.72
CA THR A 23 43.23 -2.30 16.91
C THR A 23 44.20 -2.19 18.09
N PRO A 24 44.49 -0.98 18.60
CA PRO A 24 45.07 -0.77 19.92
C PRO A 24 43.99 -0.67 21.02
N SER A 25 44.41 -0.74 22.29
CA SER A 25 43.55 -0.80 23.47
C SER A 25 43.37 0.56 24.19
N ALA A 26 42.57 0.54 25.24
CA ALA A 26 42.58 1.49 26.36
C ALA A 26 43.97 1.51 27.07
N ASP A 27 44.30 2.43 27.99
CA ASP A 27 43.49 3.43 28.76
C ASP A 27 44.03 4.88 28.51
N GLU A 28 43.96 5.95 29.33
CA GLU A 28 43.61 6.12 30.75
C GLU A 28 43.22 7.59 31.14
N GLN A 29 42.39 7.71 32.20
CA GLN A 29 42.09 8.85 33.13
C GLN A 29 42.14 10.33 32.68
N GLY A 30 41.12 11.10 33.10
CA GLY A 30 41.13 12.56 33.12
C GLY A 30 39.88 13.18 33.76
N ALA A 31 39.88 13.40 35.08
CA ALA A 31 38.71 13.89 35.81
C ALA A 31 38.51 15.41 35.72
N GLY A 32 37.26 15.84 35.53
CA GLY A 32 36.79 17.23 35.58
C GLY A 32 35.31 17.25 35.98
N ASN A 33 34.89 18.21 36.81
CA ASN A 33 33.71 18.06 37.66
C ASN A 33 32.76 19.27 37.63
N ILE A 34 31.50 19.04 38.03
CA ILE A 34 30.44 20.03 38.36
C ILE A 34 29.81 20.77 37.16
N ILE A 35 28.49 20.60 37.00
CA ILE A 35 27.44 21.62 37.23
C ILE A 35 26.08 20.89 37.27
N ASP A 36 25.29 21.12 38.32
CA ASP A 36 23.91 20.65 38.41
C ASP A 36 22.99 21.43 37.47
N ALA A 37 22.07 20.74 36.78
CA ALA A 37 21.03 21.34 35.96
C ALA A 37 19.71 20.57 36.14
N ALA A 38 18.82 21.19 36.93
CA ALA A 38 17.52 20.71 37.40
C ALA A 38 16.73 19.74 36.50
N GLU A 39 16.14 18.72 37.14
CA GLU A 39 15.13 17.83 36.55
C GLU A 39 13.91 18.64 36.05
N PRO A 40 13.47 18.48 34.79
CA PRO A 40 12.21 19.03 34.33
C PRO A 40 11.04 18.20 34.88
N THR A 41 10.20 18.84 35.69
CA THR A 41 9.06 18.25 36.42
C THR A 41 8.20 17.32 35.57
N GLU A 42 7.88 16.14 36.11
CA GLU A 42 6.92 15.21 35.52
C GLU A 42 5.54 15.86 35.37
N CYS A 43 5.07 16.03 34.13
CA CYS A 43 3.70 16.44 33.84
C CYS A 43 2.82 15.18 33.79
N PRO A 44 1.82 15.00 34.67
CA PRO A 44 0.91 13.86 34.59
C PRO A 44 0.06 13.99 33.33
N MET A 45 0.32 13.09 32.36
CA MET A 45 -0.53 12.91 31.19
C MET A 45 -1.85 12.29 31.64
N SER A 46 -2.90 13.11 31.75
CA SER A 46 -4.25 12.70 32.10
C SER A 46 -4.80 11.66 31.12
N ASP A 47 -5.61 10.74 31.65
CA ASP A 47 -6.15 9.57 30.95
C ASP A 47 -6.73 9.90 29.57
N ALA A 48 -6.17 9.27 28.53
CA ALA A 48 -6.75 9.23 27.21
C ALA A 48 -7.58 7.95 27.09
N GLU A 49 -8.88 8.09 26.82
CA GLU A 49 -9.85 6.99 26.84
C GLU A 49 -9.43 5.82 25.94
N GLU A 50 -9.50 4.60 26.49
CA GLU A 50 -9.23 3.37 25.73
C GLU A 50 -10.31 3.19 24.64
N HIS A 51 -10.00 3.57 23.40
CA HIS A 51 -10.77 3.09 22.26
C HIS A 51 -10.61 1.56 22.18
N PRO A 52 -11.73 0.79 22.22
CA PRO A 52 -11.65 -0.67 22.24
C PRO A 52 -10.95 -1.18 20.97
N MET A 53 -10.05 -2.14 21.14
CA MET A 53 -9.33 -2.73 20.00
C MET A 53 -10.33 -3.37 19.04
N ASN A 54 -10.45 -2.80 17.85
CA ASN A 54 -11.22 -3.40 16.77
C ASN A 54 -10.45 -4.62 16.26
N GLU A 55 -11.10 -5.79 16.18
CA GLU A 55 -10.40 -7.07 16.21
C GLU A 55 -9.41 -7.28 15.05
N GLN A 56 -8.25 -7.83 15.42
CA GLN A 56 -7.08 -7.97 14.58
C GLN A 56 -7.25 -9.12 13.57
N PHE A 57 -7.83 -8.82 12.40
CA PHE A 57 -7.71 -9.69 11.23
C PHE A 57 -6.27 -9.63 10.71
N ASP A 58 -5.46 -10.58 11.18
CA ASP A 58 -4.03 -10.73 10.93
C ASP A 58 -3.79 -11.20 9.47
N TYR A 59 -3.65 -10.26 8.54
CA TYR A 59 -3.49 -10.52 7.09
C TYR A 59 -2.10 -11.11 6.73
N LYS A 60 -1.80 -12.30 7.25
CA LYS A 60 -0.61 -13.09 6.89
C LYS A 60 -0.83 -14.05 5.71
N ASP A 61 -2.01 -14.06 5.10
CA ASP A 61 -2.46 -15.03 4.07
C ASP A 61 -1.68 -15.08 2.73
N GLU A 62 -0.55 -14.37 2.58
CA GLU A 62 0.46 -14.69 1.56
C GLU A 62 1.57 -15.63 2.06
N ALA A 63 1.88 -15.63 3.35
CA ALA A 63 2.98 -16.39 3.95
C ALA A 63 2.50 -17.52 4.86
N GLU A 64 1.49 -17.28 5.72
CA GLU A 64 0.87 -18.38 6.47
C GLU A 64 0.01 -19.28 5.58
N ALA A 65 -0.43 -18.84 4.40
CA ALA A 65 -1.02 -19.73 3.39
C ALA A 65 0.01 -20.67 2.71
N GLU A 66 1.28 -20.27 2.60
CA GLU A 66 2.37 -21.21 2.19
C GLU A 66 2.71 -22.20 3.33
N ALA A 67 2.42 -21.86 4.59
CA ALA A 67 2.64 -22.73 5.76
C ALA A 67 1.45 -23.67 6.06
N ALA A 68 0.22 -23.19 5.95
CA ALA A 68 -1.01 -23.96 6.19
C ALA A 68 -1.19 -25.11 5.19
N ALA A 69 -0.63 -24.97 3.98
CA ALA A 69 -0.54 -26.04 2.98
C ALA A 69 0.26 -27.28 3.44
N ALA A 70 0.94 -27.23 4.59
CA ALA A 70 1.61 -28.37 5.21
C ALA A 70 0.75 -29.09 6.29
N ALA A 71 -0.48 -28.64 6.57
CA ALA A 71 -1.23 -29.08 7.75
C ALA A 71 -2.77 -29.11 7.61
N THR A 72 -3.32 -29.89 6.67
CA THR A 72 -4.68 -30.48 6.83
C THR A 72 -4.89 -31.71 5.94
N GLY A 73 -5.77 -32.61 6.36
CA GLY A 73 -6.24 -33.78 5.59
C GLY A 73 -7.65 -34.19 6.02
N GLU A 74 -8.27 -35.10 5.26
CA GLU A 74 -9.68 -35.57 5.37
C GLU A 74 -10.76 -34.49 5.09
N ASP A 75 -11.90 -34.75 4.43
CA ASP A 75 -12.24 -35.65 3.29
C ASP A 75 -13.50 -35.01 2.59
N THR A 76 -14.17 -35.45 1.52
CA THR A 76 -14.41 -36.77 0.90
C THR A 76 -14.41 -36.70 -0.64
N SER A 77 -13.50 -37.45 -1.29
CA SER A 77 -13.65 -37.88 -2.69
C SER A 77 -12.67 -39.00 -3.03
N THR A 78 -13.12 -40.08 -3.69
CA THR A 78 -12.29 -41.27 -3.99
C THR A 78 -11.29 -41.10 -5.14
N LYS A 79 -11.01 -39.85 -5.53
CA LYS A 79 -9.85 -39.46 -6.33
C LYS A 79 -9.20 -38.27 -5.65
N SER A 80 -7.86 -38.30 -5.48
CA SER A 80 -7.13 -37.15 -4.94
C SER A 80 -7.49 -35.89 -5.73
N PRO A 81 -7.66 -34.73 -5.08
CA PRO A 81 -7.78 -33.44 -5.77
C PRO A 81 -6.60 -33.12 -6.70
N THR A 82 -5.46 -33.81 -6.53
CA THR A 82 -4.24 -33.70 -7.36
C THR A 82 -4.14 -34.76 -8.47
N ALA A 83 -5.15 -35.63 -8.65
CA ALA A 83 -5.01 -36.83 -9.48
C ALA A 83 -4.71 -36.57 -10.98
N HIS A 84 -4.95 -35.35 -11.48
CA HIS A 84 -4.52 -34.91 -12.82
C HIS A 84 -3.04 -34.48 -12.86
N LEU A 85 -2.50 -33.98 -11.76
CA LEU A 85 -1.09 -33.63 -11.59
C LEU A 85 -0.21 -34.86 -11.30
N ASP A 86 -0.80 -35.91 -10.72
CA ASP A 86 -0.08 -37.14 -10.34
C ASP A 86 0.51 -37.92 -11.53
N GLY A 87 0.04 -37.69 -12.75
CA GLY A 87 0.65 -38.22 -13.98
C GLY A 87 1.84 -37.42 -14.52
N LEU A 88 2.07 -36.18 -14.06
CA LEU A 88 3.03 -35.25 -14.68
C LEU A 88 4.45 -35.41 -14.15
N SER A 89 5.43 -35.26 -15.04
CA SER A 89 6.86 -35.19 -14.68
C SER A 89 7.24 -33.87 -14.02
N PHE A 90 8.42 -33.82 -13.40
CA PHE A 90 8.91 -32.64 -12.69
C PHE A 90 9.06 -31.40 -13.61
N GLU A 91 9.48 -31.58 -14.85
CA GLU A 91 9.61 -30.47 -15.81
C GLU A 91 8.26 -30.01 -16.37
N GLU A 92 7.29 -30.93 -16.56
CA GLU A 92 5.91 -30.57 -16.95
C GLU A 92 5.21 -29.78 -15.84
N LEU A 93 5.41 -30.16 -14.57
CA LEU A 93 4.90 -29.41 -13.42
C LEU A 93 5.53 -28.01 -13.34
N LYS A 94 6.84 -27.86 -13.60
CA LYS A 94 7.46 -26.52 -13.72
C LYS A 94 6.86 -25.70 -14.86
N ALA A 95 6.67 -26.32 -16.03
CA ALA A 95 6.10 -25.64 -17.20
C ALA A 95 4.68 -25.16 -16.92
N LEU A 96 3.83 -26.02 -16.35
CA LEU A 96 2.46 -25.69 -15.93
C LEU A 96 2.43 -24.57 -14.88
N LEU A 97 3.32 -24.61 -13.88
CA LEU A 97 3.44 -23.56 -12.87
C LEU A 97 3.89 -22.22 -13.49
N VAL A 98 4.83 -22.24 -14.43
CA VAL A 98 5.28 -21.07 -15.20
C VAL A 98 4.15 -20.51 -16.07
N GLU A 99 3.37 -21.35 -16.73
CA GLU A 99 2.22 -20.96 -17.54
C GLU A 99 1.12 -20.30 -16.68
N LYS A 100 0.66 -20.98 -15.63
CA LYS A 100 -0.32 -20.48 -14.64
C LYS A 100 0.07 -19.11 -14.06
N LYS A 101 1.36 -18.90 -13.80
CA LYS A 101 1.92 -17.63 -13.28
C LYS A 101 2.45 -16.70 -14.37
N LYS A 102 2.15 -16.94 -15.65
CA LYS A 102 2.50 -16.07 -16.80
C LYS A 102 4.00 -15.71 -16.87
N GLY A 103 4.88 -16.62 -16.47
CA GLY A 103 6.33 -16.44 -16.41
C GLY A 103 6.91 -15.97 -15.07
N TRP A 104 6.08 -15.52 -14.11
CA TRP A 104 6.55 -14.86 -12.89
C TRP A 104 6.76 -15.87 -11.74
N VAL A 105 7.67 -16.84 -11.93
CA VAL A 105 7.97 -17.89 -10.93
C VAL A 105 9.47 -18.00 -10.68
N ASN A 106 9.89 -17.92 -9.41
CA ASN A 106 11.23 -18.34 -9.02
C ASN A 106 11.26 -19.86 -8.76
N LEU A 107 11.50 -20.63 -9.82
CA LEU A 107 11.54 -22.09 -9.78
C LEU A 107 12.58 -22.66 -8.79
N SER A 108 13.64 -21.91 -8.44
CA SER A 108 14.66 -22.37 -7.47
C SER A 108 14.14 -22.61 -6.06
N ARG A 109 12.92 -22.15 -5.73
CA ARG A 109 12.27 -22.43 -4.44
C ARG A 109 11.70 -23.85 -4.36
N PHE A 110 11.35 -24.45 -5.48
CA PHE A 110 10.66 -25.75 -5.54
C PHE A 110 11.69 -26.86 -5.81
N LYS A 111 12.20 -27.45 -4.73
CA LYS A 111 13.18 -28.55 -4.79
C LYS A 111 12.55 -29.88 -5.21
N ASP A 112 11.34 -30.12 -4.72
CA ASP A 112 10.69 -31.44 -4.73
C ASP A 112 9.36 -31.41 -5.51
N ARG A 113 8.96 -32.55 -6.08
CA ARG A 113 7.75 -32.67 -6.91
C ARG A 113 6.48 -32.26 -6.17
N GLU A 114 6.36 -32.67 -4.91
CA GLU A 114 5.22 -32.39 -4.04
C GLU A 114 5.04 -30.88 -3.79
N ALA A 115 6.13 -30.13 -3.65
CA ALA A 115 6.09 -28.68 -3.52
C ALA A 115 5.58 -27.98 -4.79
N LEU A 116 5.86 -28.52 -5.99
CA LEU A 116 5.25 -28.02 -7.24
C LEU A 116 3.76 -28.37 -7.31
N ILE A 117 3.38 -29.60 -6.96
CA ILE A 117 1.97 -30.05 -6.98
C ILE A 117 1.13 -29.18 -6.04
N ASN A 118 1.58 -28.97 -4.80
CA ASN A 118 0.87 -28.15 -3.81
C ASN A 118 0.79 -26.68 -4.26
N ALA A 119 1.85 -26.15 -4.90
CA ALA A 119 1.84 -24.78 -5.44
C ALA A 119 0.87 -24.62 -6.64
N ILE A 120 0.80 -25.61 -7.54
CA ILE A 120 -0.15 -25.61 -8.66
C ILE A 120 -1.58 -25.76 -8.15
N PHE A 121 -1.83 -26.72 -7.25
CA PHE A 121 -3.13 -26.95 -6.65
C PHE A 121 -3.65 -25.73 -5.87
N ALA A 122 -2.77 -25.03 -5.12
CA ALA A 122 -3.12 -23.78 -4.45
C ALA A 122 -3.43 -22.62 -5.43
N ILE A 123 -2.95 -22.68 -6.67
CA ILE A 123 -3.36 -21.75 -7.74
C ILE A 123 -4.71 -22.18 -8.32
N GLU A 124 -4.91 -23.46 -8.62
CA GLU A 124 -6.17 -24.00 -9.15
C GLU A 124 -7.34 -23.80 -8.16
N GLN A 125 -7.12 -23.94 -6.86
CA GLN A 125 -8.10 -23.59 -5.83
C GLN A 125 -8.45 -22.09 -5.85
N LYS A 126 -7.45 -21.20 -5.99
CA LYS A 126 -7.65 -19.75 -6.05
C LYS A 126 -8.38 -19.33 -7.34
N GLU A 127 -8.07 -19.95 -8.47
CA GLU A 127 -8.80 -19.80 -9.74
C GLU A 127 -10.26 -20.29 -9.60
N ALA A 128 -10.49 -21.46 -9.01
CA ALA A 128 -11.83 -22.01 -8.81
C ALA A 128 -12.68 -21.14 -7.86
N ALA A 129 -12.10 -20.67 -6.75
CA ALA A 129 -12.76 -19.73 -5.84
C ALA A 129 -13.08 -18.40 -6.52
N GLN A 130 -12.17 -17.89 -7.36
CA GLN A 130 -12.40 -16.68 -8.16
C GLN A 130 -13.52 -16.86 -9.19
N ILE A 131 -13.60 -18.02 -9.86
CA ILE A 131 -14.69 -18.35 -10.79
C ILE A 131 -16.04 -18.40 -10.05
N ALA A 132 -16.08 -19.03 -8.87
CA ALA A 132 -17.28 -19.07 -8.03
C ALA A 132 -17.72 -17.66 -7.59
N PHE A 133 -16.79 -16.84 -7.09
CA PHE A 133 -17.05 -15.45 -6.71
C PHE A 133 -17.56 -14.60 -7.89
N ARG A 134 -16.95 -14.72 -9.08
CA ARG A 134 -17.42 -13.99 -10.28
C ARG A 134 -18.80 -14.48 -10.74
N ALA A 135 -19.13 -15.77 -10.60
CA ALA A 135 -20.46 -16.30 -10.89
C ALA A 135 -21.52 -15.79 -9.90
N GLU A 136 -21.17 -15.69 -8.61
CA GLU A 136 -22.05 -15.15 -7.57
C GLU A 136 -22.29 -13.64 -7.74
N VAL A 137 -21.23 -12.86 -8.00
CA VAL A 137 -21.34 -11.45 -8.39
C VAL A 137 -22.24 -11.28 -9.62
N ALA A 138 -22.14 -12.15 -10.62
CA ALA A 138 -23.00 -12.10 -11.80
C ALA A 138 -24.48 -12.44 -11.48
N ALA A 139 -24.74 -13.33 -10.52
CA ALA A 139 -26.10 -13.61 -10.03
C ALA A 139 -26.68 -12.41 -9.24
N ALA A 140 -25.90 -11.87 -8.31
CA ALA A 140 -26.27 -10.71 -7.50
C ALA A 140 -26.46 -9.44 -8.35
N ALA A 141 -25.65 -9.24 -9.40
CA ALA A 141 -25.83 -8.14 -10.35
C ALA A 141 -27.13 -8.26 -11.16
N ARG A 142 -27.51 -9.48 -11.61
CA ARG A 142 -28.80 -9.72 -12.27
C ARG A 142 -29.97 -9.42 -11.33
N TRP A 143 -29.88 -9.90 -10.09
CA TRP A 143 -30.87 -9.62 -9.05
C TRP A 143 -31.01 -8.11 -8.81
N TYR A 144 -29.89 -7.39 -8.68
CA TYR A 144 -29.88 -5.94 -8.47
C TYR A 144 -30.54 -5.17 -9.64
N VAL A 145 -30.26 -5.56 -10.89
CA VAL A 145 -30.89 -4.96 -12.08
C VAL A 145 -32.41 -5.21 -12.12
N GLU A 146 -32.85 -6.42 -11.81
CA GLU A 146 -34.28 -6.78 -11.75
C GLU A 146 -35.03 -6.03 -10.62
N HIS A 147 -34.40 -5.89 -9.45
CA HIS A 147 -35.01 -5.29 -8.26
C HIS A 147 -34.75 -3.78 -8.15
N GLN A 148 -33.92 -3.19 -9.00
CA GLN A 148 -33.58 -1.76 -9.00
C GLN A 148 -34.80 -0.81 -8.95
N PRO A 149 -35.91 -1.05 -9.69
CA PRO A 149 -37.10 -0.22 -9.61
C PRO A 149 -37.78 -0.29 -8.23
N GLN A 150 -37.76 -1.47 -7.60
CA GLN A 150 -38.37 -1.70 -6.29
C GLN A 150 -37.53 -1.06 -5.17
N LEU A 151 -36.20 -1.20 -5.23
CA LEU A 151 -35.25 -0.53 -4.34
C LEU A 151 -35.42 1.00 -4.39
N LYS A 152 -35.44 1.58 -5.61
CA LYS A 152 -35.70 3.01 -5.82
C LYS A 152 -37.05 3.44 -5.24
N ALA A 153 -38.13 2.68 -5.50
CA ALA A 153 -39.45 2.97 -4.95
C ALA A 153 -39.49 2.91 -3.40
N ALA A 154 -38.79 1.94 -2.78
CA ALA A 154 -38.69 1.82 -1.33
C ALA A 154 -37.97 3.04 -0.71
N HIS A 155 -36.84 3.47 -1.27
CA HIS A 155 -36.12 4.67 -0.80
C HIS A 155 -36.97 5.95 -0.91
N HIS A 156 -37.78 6.10 -1.97
CA HIS A 156 -38.73 7.23 -2.05
C HIS A 156 -39.84 7.14 -0.99
N ARG A 157 -40.35 5.94 -0.70
CA ARG A 157 -41.42 5.73 0.29
C ARG A 157 -40.98 6.05 1.72
N VAL A 158 -39.73 5.73 2.08
CA VAL A 158 -39.15 6.10 3.39
C VAL A 158 -39.04 7.62 3.55
N LYS A 159 -38.61 8.35 2.51
CA LYS A 159 -38.48 9.82 2.53
C LYS A 159 -39.82 10.55 2.76
N GLY A 160 -40.96 9.93 2.42
CA GLY A 160 -42.30 10.47 2.73
C GLY A 160 -42.74 10.33 4.19
N GLY A 161 -42.05 9.52 5.00
CA GLY A 161 -42.51 9.11 6.35
C GLY A 161 -42.10 10.01 7.52
N HIS A 162 -41.41 11.14 7.31
CA HIS A 162 -40.80 11.95 8.37
C HIS A 162 -41.19 13.44 8.33
N THR A 163 -42.48 13.72 8.47
CA THR A 163 -43.03 15.09 8.60
C THR A 163 -43.98 15.28 9.79
N ARG A 164 -43.70 14.65 10.96
CA ARG A 164 -44.14 15.16 12.27
C ARG A 164 -43.53 14.44 13.49
N ARG A 165 -42.52 15.06 14.12
CA ARG A 165 -42.38 15.08 15.60
C ARG A 165 -41.38 16.17 16.01
N ASN A 166 -41.83 17.10 16.84
CA ASN A 166 -40.94 18.12 17.42
C ASN A 166 -40.11 17.49 18.53
N ARG A 167 -38.77 17.62 18.45
CA ARG A 167 -37.93 17.65 19.65
C ARG A 167 -36.65 18.44 19.36
N THR A 168 -36.38 19.44 20.19
CA THR A 168 -35.12 20.18 20.21
C THR A 168 -34.11 19.40 21.06
N GLU A 169 -33.06 18.87 20.43
CA GLU A 169 -31.90 18.31 21.12
C GLU A 169 -30.63 18.52 20.27
N THR A 170 -29.48 18.52 20.93
CA THR A 170 -28.26 19.24 20.53
C THR A 170 -27.59 18.75 19.23
N ALA A 171 -27.03 19.68 18.46
CA ALA A 171 -26.37 19.39 17.18
C ALA A 171 -25.01 18.67 17.33
N VAL A 172 -25.02 17.34 17.22
CA VAL A 172 -23.86 16.57 16.75
C VAL A 172 -23.93 16.48 15.23
N SER A 173 -22.78 16.54 14.55
CA SER A 173 -22.67 16.69 13.08
C SER A 173 -23.09 15.43 12.30
N SER A 174 -24.39 15.19 12.20
CA SER A 174 -24.96 14.25 11.23
C SER A 174 -24.96 14.87 9.82
N ARG A 175 -24.16 14.30 8.91
CA ARG A 175 -24.17 14.71 7.50
C ARG A 175 -25.58 14.47 6.89
N PRO A 176 -26.09 15.37 6.03
CA PRO A 176 -27.40 15.20 5.41
C PRO A 176 -27.39 13.99 4.48
N TYR A 177 -28.14 12.94 4.84
CA TYR A 177 -28.29 11.70 4.07
C TYR A 177 -29.14 11.96 2.80
N GLY A 178 -28.49 12.53 1.79
CA GLY A 178 -29.12 13.53 0.92
C GLY A 178 -29.18 13.23 -0.58
N ASN A 179 -28.80 12.04 -1.05
CA ASN A 179 -29.09 11.61 -2.43
C ASN A 179 -29.06 10.08 -2.60
N GLU A 180 -28.98 9.58 -3.84
CA GLU A 180 -28.78 8.18 -4.20
C GLU A 180 -27.61 7.54 -3.42
N THR A 181 -27.66 6.23 -3.19
CA THR A 181 -26.66 5.44 -2.43
C THR A 181 -25.35 5.31 -3.20
N LYS A 182 -24.65 6.43 -3.36
CA LYS A 182 -23.42 6.56 -4.11
C LYS A 182 -22.22 6.30 -3.22
N HIS A 183 -21.70 5.08 -3.29
CA HIS A 183 -20.56 4.62 -2.52
C HIS A 183 -19.33 5.50 -2.82
N GLU A 184 -18.79 6.16 -1.78
CA GLU A 184 -17.65 7.05 -1.89
C GLU A 184 -16.36 6.26 -1.59
N VAL A 185 -15.57 6.02 -2.63
CA VAL A 185 -14.27 5.33 -2.53
C VAL A 185 -13.16 6.37 -2.49
N LEU A 186 -12.73 6.72 -1.28
CA LEU A 186 -11.68 7.69 -1.03
C LEU A 186 -10.32 6.98 -1.00
N VAL A 187 -9.41 7.38 -1.90
CA VAL A 187 -8.03 6.90 -1.93
C VAL A 187 -7.09 7.99 -1.44
N LEU A 188 -6.45 7.78 -0.29
CA LEU A 188 -5.42 8.66 0.26
C LEU A 188 -4.04 8.15 -0.16
N TYR A 189 -3.30 8.92 -0.95
CA TYR A 189 -1.99 8.50 -1.48
C TYR A 189 -0.87 9.51 -1.18
N ASN A 190 0.35 9.03 -0.97
CA ASN A 190 1.51 9.92 -0.88
C ASN A 190 1.92 10.45 -2.27
N GLU A 191 1.61 11.72 -2.53
CA GLU A 191 2.01 12.44 -3.73
C GLU A 191 3.54 12.51 -3.91
N ALA A 192 4.31 12.67 -2.82
CA ALA A 192 5.77 12.75 -2.87
C ALA A 192 6.45 11.43 -3.30
N ASN A 193 5.76 10.29 -3.15
CA ASN A 193 6.17 8.99 -3.66
C ASN A 193 5.67 8.73 -5.10
N GLY A 194 5.05 9.72 -5.75
CA GLY A 194 4.48 9.59 -7.09
C GLY A 194 3.24 8.69 -7.16
N TYR A 195 2.60 8.37 -6.03
CA TYR A 195 1.48 7.43 -6.01
C TYR A 195 0.19 7.96 -6.68
N GLY A 196 0.10 9.27 -6.96
CA GLY A 196 -1.01 9.84 -7.74
C GLY A 196 -1.14 9.27 -9.15
N SER A 197 -0.03 8.98 -9.84
CA SER A 197 -0.09 8.32 -11.16
C SER A 197 -0.51 6.85 -11.05
N LYS A 198 -0.17 6.18 -9.94
CA LYS A 198 -0.68 4.83 -9.64
C LYS A 198 -2.16 4.85 -9.33
N PHE A 199 -2.66 5.86 -8.63
CA PHE A 199 -4.10 6.05 -8.39
C PHE A 199 -4.86 6.22 -9.71
N GLU A 200 -4.44 7.13 -10.60
CA GLU A 200 -5.13 7.31 -11.88
C GLU A 200 -5.01 6.09 -12.80
N ALA A 201 -3.90 5.33 -12.75
CA ALA A 201 -3.80 4.04 -13.45
C ALA A 201 -4.77 2.99 -12.88
N LEU A 202 -4.81 2.82 -11.56
CA LEU A 202 -5.73 1.91 -10.85
C LEU A 202 -7.19 2.25 -11.11
N ARG A 203 -7.54 3.55 -11.05
CA ARG A 203 -8.87 4.08 -11.38
C ARG A 203 -9.22 3.80 -12.83
N LYS A 204 -8.32 4.07 -13.77
CA LYS A 204 -8.52 3.78 -15.20
C LYS A 204 -8.76 2.28 -15.43
N GLU A 205 -7.96 1.42 -14.82
CA GLU A 205 -8.12 -0.03 -14.90
C GLU A 205 -9.47 -0.50 -14.33
N LEU A 206 -9.91 0.05 -13.19
CA LEU A 206 -11.23 -0.20 -12.60
C LEU A 206 -12.41 0.33 -13.43
N GLN A 207 -12.20 1.36 -14.26
CA GLN A 207 -13.25 2.00 -15.08
C GLN A 207 -13.32 1.46 -16.52
N GLU A 208 -12.21 1.00 -17.10
CA GLU A 208 -12.13 0.58 -18.51
C GLU A 208 -11.96 -0.94 -18.71
N SER A 209 -11.53 -1.71 -17.70
CA SER A 209 -11.27 -3.15 -17.87
C SER A 209 -12.54 -3.98 -17.77
N GLU A 210 -12.98 -4.57 -18.89
CA GLU A 210 -14.14 -5.49 -18.93
C GLU A 210 -14.02 -6.66 -17.94
N ALA A 211 -12.81 -7.14 -17.68
CA ALA A 211 -12.53 -8.24 -16.73
C ALA A 211 -12.69 -7.84 -15.25
N VAL A 212 -12.77 -6.54 -14.96
CA VAL A 212 -12.79 -5.95 -13.61
C VAL A 212 -14.02 -5.04 -13.41
N SER A 213 -14.80 -4.83 -14.47
CA SER A 213 -15.93 -3.89 -14.54
C SER A 213 -16.95 -4.11 -13.42
N LEU A 214 -17.13 -3.09 -12.58
CA LEU A 214 -18.12 -3.09 -11.52
C LEU A 214 -19.49 -2.77 -12.12
N PRO A 215 -20.51 -3.65 -12.06
CA PRO A 215 -21.81 -3.40 -12.69
C PRO A 215 -22.54 -2.17 -12.13
N ASN A 216 -22.19 -1.74 -10.90
CA ASN A 216 -22.71 -0.54 -10.25
C ASN A 216 -21.75 0.67 -10.35
N LEU A 217 -20.89 0.74 -11.38
CA LEU A 217 -19.91 1.83 -11.58
C LEU A 217 -20.50 3.24 -11.59
N VAL A 218 -21.76 3.39 -12.04
CA VAL A 218 -22.50 4.66 -12.06
C VAL A 218 -22.78 5.17 -10.63
N ASP A 219 -22.86 4.25 -9.67
CA ASP A 219 -23.12 4.53 -8.26
C ASP A 219 -21.82 4.54 -7.41
N LEU A 220 -20.64 4.32 -8.00
CA LEU A 220 -19.38 4.24 -7.26
C LEU A 220 -18.43 5.40 -7.60
N LYS A 221 -18.32 6.35 -6.67
CA LYS A 221 -17.55 7.59 -6.83
C LYS A 221 -16.15 7.44 -6.24
N MET A 222 -15.17 7.10 -7.08
CA MET A 222 -13.76 7.14 -6.70
C MET A 222 -13.24 8.58 -6.59
N ILE A 223 -12.52 8.89 -5.51
CA ILE A 223 -11.86 10.19 -5.30
C ILE A 223 -10.43 9.95 -4.80
N GLY A 224 -9.45 10.50 -5.51
CA GLY A 224 -8.07 10.56 -5.05
C GLY A 224 -7.81 11.83 -4.23
N GLN A 225 -7.09 11.72 -3.12
CA GLN A 225 -6.59 12.85 -2.34
C GLN A 225 -5.15 12.61 -1.88
N ALA A 226 -4.36 13.67 -1.78
CA ALA A 226 -3.04 13.61 -1.17
C ALA A 226 -3.16 13.28 0.32
N TYR A 227 -2.35 12.33 0.80
CA TYR A 227 -2.38 11.87 2.18
C TYR A 227 -2.11 13.03 3.17
N PRO A 228 -2.90 13.19 4.25
CA PRO A 228 -2.75 14.30 5.18
C PRO A 228 -1.42 14.22 5.95
N MET A 229 -0.44 15.02 5.52
CA MET A 229 0.84 15.18 6.20
C MET A 229 0.72 16.13 7.39
N SER A 230 1.33 15.78 8.53
CA SER A 230 1.35 16.68 9.68
C SER A 230 2.18 17.94 9.37
N PRO A 231 1.71 19.16 9.71
CA PRO A 231 2.41 20.40 9.38
C PRO A 231 3.85 20.45 9.91
N ARG A 232 4.14 19.76 11.04
CA ARG A 232 5.48 19.60 11.59
C ARG A 232 6.43 18.87 10.64
N ARG A 233 6.01 17.76 10.00
CA ARG A 233 6.84 17.03 9.02
C ARG A 233 7.09 17.86 7.76
N VAL A 234 6.07 18.57 7.27
CA VAL A 234 6.21 19.48 6.11
C VAL A 234 7.20 20.62 6.41
N LEU A 235 7.13 21.20 7.61
CA LEU A 235 8.06 22.23 8.06
C LEU A 235 9.49 21.71 8.15
N ILE A 236 9.71 20.54 8.76
CA ILE A 236 11.03 19.90 8.87
C ILE A 236 11.61 19.60 7.47
N SER A 237 10.82 19.01 6.56
CA SER A 237 11.27 18.73 5.19
C SER A 237 11.69 20.00 4.43
N ARG A 238 10.90 21.08 4.55
CA ARG A 238 11.22 22.39 3.96
C ARG A 238 12.47 23.04 4.59
N ALA A 239 12.66 22.91 5.90
CA ALA A 239 13.87 23.40 6.58
C ALA A 239 15.13 22.65 6.11
N LEU A 240 15.06 21.32 6.01
CA LEU A 240 16.13 20.49 5.46
C LEU A 240 16.40 20.80 3.97
N GLN A 241 15.35 21.08 3.19
CA GLN A 241 15.48 21.47 1.78
C GLN A 241 16.13 22.86 1.62
N GLY A 242 15.78 23.81 2.48
CA GLY A 242 16.43 25.12 2.55
C GLY A 242 17.91 24.98 2.92
N ALA A 243 18.22 24.20 3.95
CA ALA A 243 19.60 23.91 4.36
C ALA A 243 20.40 23.21 3.24
N PHE A 244 19.79 22.29 2.49
CA PHE A 244 20.38 21.67 1.29
C PHE A 244 20.75 22.72 0.23
N PHE A 245 19.80 23.57 -0.18
CA PHE A 245 20.09 24.58 -1.19
C PHE A 245 21.09 25.63 -0.71
N SER A 246 21.08 26.01 0.58
CA SER A 246 22.09 26.90 1.16
C SER A 246 23.49 26.27 1.16
N THR A 247 23.63 25.04 1.66
CA THR A 247 24.94 24.34 1.72
C THR A 247 25.49 24.02 0.32
N LEU A 248 24.63 23.60 -0.61
CA LEU A 248 25.01 23.43 -2.02
C LEU A 248 25.40 24.76 -2.67
N GLY A 249 24.68 25.85 -2.37
CA GLY A 249 25.02 27.20 -2.81
C GLY A 249 26.43 27.62 -2.36
N PHE A 250 26.73 27.53 -1.07
CA PHE A 250 28.08 27.80 -0.55
C PHE A 250 29.16 26.88 -1.18
N ALA A 251 28.85 25.59 -1.42
CA ALA A 251 29.77 24.66 -2.06
C ALA A 251 30.02 24.94 -3.57
N LEU A 252 29.11 25.64 -4.26
CA LEU A 252 29.23 25.97 -5.68
C LEU A 252 29.79 27.38 -5.90
N ILE A 253 29.15 28.41 -5.31
CA ILE A 253 29.48 29.83 -5.55
C ILE A 253 30.26 30.51 -4.42
N GLY A 254 30.61 29.79 -3.35
CA GLY A 254 31.31 30.36 -2.18
C GLY A 254 32.55 31.17 -2.53
N ASP A 255 33.35 30.70 -3.50
CA ASP A 255 34.56 31.38 -4.00
C ASP A 255 34.29 32.77 -4.63
N GLN A 256 33.05 33.10 -4.98
CA GLN A 256 32.66 34.39 -5.57
C GLN A 256 32.06 35.37 -4.55
N LEU A 257 31.80 34.91 -3.31
CA LEU A 257 31.13 35.70 -2.27
C LEU A 257 32.13 36.63 -1.56
N LYS A 258 32.42 37.78 -2.18
CA LYS A 258 33.40 38.81 -1.75
C LYS A 258 33.25 39.36 -0.32
N PHE A 259 32.17 39.02 0.39
CA PHE A 259 31.92 39.40 1.79
C PHE A 259 32.40 38.34 2.80
N ILE A 260 32.85 37.16 2.35
CA ILE A 260 33.36 36.10 3.23
C ILE A 260 34.87 36.32 3.47
N PRO A 261 35.35 36.29 4.73
CA PRO A 261 36.79 36.38 5.02
C PRO A 261 37.60 35.25 4.38
N GLU A 262 38.80 35.55 3.89
CA GLU A 262 39.65 34.59 3.18
C GLU A 262 40.03 33.35 4.03
N SER A 263 40.12 33.51 5.36
CA SER A 263 40.31 32.38 6.30
C SER A 263 39.14 31.39 6.27
N VAL A 264 37.91 31.86 6.08
CA VAL A 264 36.71 31.01 5.93
C VAL A 264 36.68 30.42 4.52
N LEU A 265 37.03 31.18 3.48
CA LEU A 265 37.13 30.66 2.11
C LEU A 265 38.17 29.54 2.00
N ALA A 266 39.32 29.66 2.65
CA ALA A 266 40.33 28.60 2.72
C ALA A 266 39.77 27.30 3.33
N ILE A 267 39.01 27.39 4.43
CA ILE A 267 38.34 26.24 5.06
C ILE A 267 37.25 25.65 4.15
N LEU A 268 36.44 26.50 3.49
CA LEU A 268 35.39 26.07 2.56
C LEU A 268 35.98 25.33 1.35
N ARG A 269 37.10 25.81 0.78
CA ARG A 269 37.83 25.12 -0.29
C ARG A 269 38.41 23.79 0.19
N ALA A 270 39.10 23.78 1.33
CA ALA A 270 39.70 22.57 1.89
C ALA A 270 38.68 21.49 2.26
N ARG A 271 37.45 21.88 2.67
CA ARG A 271 36.38 20.96 3.07
C ARG A 271 35.26 20.83 2.03
N ARG A 272 35.46 21.29 0.79
CA ARG A 272 34.41 21.36 -0.25
C ARG A 272 33.66 20.04 -0.47
N GLY A 273 34.39 18.92 -0.52
CA GLY A 273 33.82 17.57 -0.67
C GLY A 273 33.00 17.07 0.53
N LEU A 274 33.30 17.56 1.74
CA LEU A 274 32.48 17.30 2.93
C LEU A 274 31.18 18.11 2.87
N ILE A 275 31.25 19.37 2.45
CA ILE A 275 30.07 20.25 2.34
C ILE A 275 29.10 19.72 1.26
N THR A 276 29.58 19.26 0.11
CA THR A 276 28.72 18.63 -0.91
C THR A 276 28.12 17.30 -0.44
N SER A 277 28.87 16.50 0.34
CA SER A 277 28.34 15.29 0.98
C SER A 277 27.22 15.60 1.98
N THR A 278 27.42 16.59 2.87
CA THR A 278 26.38 17.07 3.79
C THR A 278 25.16 17.61 3.05
N ALA A 279 25.34 18.36 1.96
CA ALA A 279 24.24 18.82 1.13
C ALA A 279 23.45 17.64 0.54
N PHE A 280 24.11 16.61 0.01
CA PHE A 280 23.45 15.40 -0.49
C PHE A 280 22.67 14.68 0.62
N MET A 281 23.26 14.55 1.82
CA MET A 281 22.59 13.96 2.99
C MET A 281 21.34 14.75 3.41
N LEU A 282 21.40 16.09 3.43
CA LEU A 282 20.24 16.95 3.70
C LEU A 282 19.13 16.78 2.66
N SER A 283 19.48 16.57 1.38
CA SER A 283 18.53 16.29 0.30
C SER A 283 17.83 14.92 0.50
N VAL A 284 18.58 13.89 0.90
CA VAL A 284 18.03 12.57 1.24
C VAL A 284 17.11 12.66 2.46
N MET A 285 17.53 13.33 3.54
CA MET A 285 16.74 13.50 4.76
C MET A 285 15.47 14.34 4.53
N SER A 286 15.54 15.40 3.72
CA SER A 286 14.38 16.21 3.33
C SER A 286 13.30 15.37 2.62
N ARG A 287 13.71 14.45 1.74
CA ARG A 287 12.81 13.50 1.08
C ARG A 287 12.26 12.47 2.07
N ALA A 288 13.12 11.84 2.87
CA ALA A 288 12.73 10.85 3.88
C ALA A 288 11.68 11.39 4.88
N ALA A 289 11.76 12.67 5.25
CA ALA A 289 10.78 13.33 6.11
C ALA A 289 9.35 13.40 5.51
N LEU A 290 9.20 13.19 4.20
CA LEU A 290 7.92 13.10 3.47
C LEU A 290 7.63 11.69 2.92
N GLN A 291 8.47 10.69 3.22
CA GLN A 291 8.24 9.30 2.79
C GLN A 291 7.38 8.55 3.81
N ASN A 292 6.06 8.68 3.70
CA ASN A 292 5.15 7.61 4.09
C ASN A 292 4.80 6.76 2.85
N ASN A 293 4.83 5.43 2.97
CA ASN A 293 4.36 4.53 1.90
C ASN A 293 2.83 4.38 1.95
N ALA A 294 2.13 5.48 2.25
CA ALA A 294 0.70 5.50 2.44
C ALA A 294 -0.02 5.45 1.09
N PHE A 295 -0.81 4.40 0.92
CA PHE A 295 -1.84 4.25 -0.09
C PHE A 295 -2.99 3.53 0.59
N GLU A 296 -3.97 4.31 1.04
CA GLU A 296 -5.10 3.85 1.83
C GLU A 296 -6.38 4.03 1.05
N VAL A 297 -7.26 3.03 1.12
CA VAL A 297 -8.55 3.04 0.43
C VAL A 297 -9.64 2.90 1.46
N PHE A 298 -10.57 3.84 1.45
CA PHE A 298 -11.74 3.89 2.30
C PHE A 298 -13.01 3.73 1.46
N LEU A 299 -13.97 2.96 1.94
CA LEU A 299 -15.32 2.83 1.39
C LEU A 299 -16.31 3.41 2.40
N ASP A 300 -17.00 4.49 2.01
CA ASP A 300 -17.97 5.21 2.85
C ASP A 300 -17.41 5.63 4.22
N GLY A 301 -16.11 5.97 4.23
CA GLY A 301 -15.34 6.35 5.43
C GLY A 301 -14.69 5.20 6.20
N ASN A 302 -14.96 3.93 5.85
CA ASN A 302 -14.36 2.76 6.49
C ASN A 302 -13.10 2.33 5.74
N LEU A 303 -11.97 2.15 6.44
CA LEU A 303 -10.73 1.66 5.83
C LEU A 303 -10.93 0.21 5.32
N ILE A 304 -10.71 -0.01 4.03
CA ILE A 304 -10.79 -1.33 3.38
C ILE A 304 -9.43 -1.85 2.87
N TYR A 305 -8.43 -0.98 2.73
CA TYR A 305 -7.06 -1.36 2.40
C TYR A 305 -6.06 -0.32 2.93
N SER A 306 -4.92 -0.77 3.49
CA SER A 306 -3.76 0.10 3.75
C SER A 306 -2.47 -0.54 3.27
N ALA A 307 -1.76 0.17 2.39
CA ALA A 307 -0.40 -0.18 1.98
C ALA A 307 0.60 -0.17 3.14
N LEU A 308 0.33 0.55 4.24
CA LEU A 308 1.21 0.51 5.42
C LEU A 308 1.23 -0.88 6.05
N ASN A 309 0.09 -1.56 6.07
CA ASN A 309 -0.02 -2.95 6.52
C ASN A 309 0.51 -3.90 5.43
N ALA A 310 0.16 -3.67 4.16
CA ALA A 310 0.60 -4.48 3.02
C ALA A 310 2.05 -4.20 2.55
N SER A 311 2.98 -3.92 3.47
CA SER A 311 4.42 -3.75 3.21
C SER A 311 4.78 -2.74 2.11
N GLY A 312 4.02 -1.65 1.99
CA GLY A 312 4.17 -0.60 0.99
C GLY A 312 3.68 -0.96 -0.42
N ARG A 313 3.00 -2.10 -0.60
CA ARG A 313 2.39 -2.48 -1.88
C ARG A 313 1.14 -1.65 -2.14
N VAL A 314 0.90 -1.32 -3.40
CA VAL A 314 -0.34 -0.69 -3.89
C VAL A 314 -1.26 -1.81 -4.39
N PRO A 315 -2.57 -1.78 -4.14
CA PRO A 315 -3.48 -2.86 -4.53
C PRO A 315 -3.63 -2.91 -6.06
N THR A 316 -3.87 -4.12 -6.61
CA THR A 316 -4.27 -4.28 -8.01
C THR A 316 -5.74 -3.90 -8.18
N ALA A 317 -6.15 -3.54 -9.41
CA ALA A 317 -7.56 -3.28 -9.72
C ALA A 317 -8.42 -4.51 -9.42
N GLU A 318 -7.92 -5.71 -9.74
CA GLU A 318 -8.56 -6.98 -9.41
C GLU A 318 -8.86 -7.13 -7.91
N LEU A 319 -7.85 -6.96 -7.04
CA LEU A 319 -8.01 -7.06 -5.59
C LEU A 319 -9.02 -6.03 -5.06
N LEU A 320 -8.87 -4.76 -5.47
CA LEU A 320 -9.78 -3.70 -5.04
C LEU A 320 -11.20 -3.91 -5.58
N SER A 321 -11.37 -4.44 -6.78
CA SER A 321 -12.69 -4.77 -7.34
C SER A 321 -13.41 -5.82 -6.48
N ASN A 322 -12.70 -6.87 -6.04
CA ASN A 322 -13.29 -7.94 -5.25
C ASN A 322 -13.77 -7.42 -3.89
N ILE A 323 -12.92 -6.64 -3.21
CA ILE A 323 -13.26 -6.02 -1.91
C ILE A 323 -14.47 -5.07 -2.04
N LEU A 324 -14.53 -4.27 -3.12
CA LEU A 324 -15.66 -3.37 -3.36
C LEU A 324 -16.96 -4.13 -3.67
N LEU A 325 -16.90 -5.20 -4.48
CA LEU A 325 -18.05 -6.05 -4.80
C LEU A 325 -18.60 -6.81 -3.58
N GLU A 326 -17.71 -7.33 -2.74
CA GLU A 326 -18.06 -7.99 -1.47
C GLU A 326 -18.79 -7.02 -0.54
N ARG A 327 -18.21 -5.83 -0.32
CA ARG A 327 -18.71 -4.86 0.67
C ARG A 327 -19.95 -4.07 0.24
N THR A 328 -20.27 -4.06 -1.05
CA THR A 328 -21.46 -3.39 -1.62
C THR A 328 -22.47 -4.41 -2.14
N LEU A 329 -22.28 -4.88 -3.36
CA LEU A 329 -23.26 -5.65 -4.15
C LEU A 329 -23.59 -7.02 -3.56
N LEU A 330 -22.60 -7.78 -3.05
CA LEU A 330 -22.88 -9.07 -2.40
C LEU A 330 -23.55 -8.88 -1.04
N ARG A 331 -23.16 -7.86 -0.27
CA ARG A 331 -23.76 -7.54 1.04
C ARG A 331 -25.26 -7.26 0.91
N ASP A 332 -25.66 -6.44 -0.05
CA ASP A 332 -27.08 -6.12 -0.30
C ASP A 332 -27.86 -7.34 -0.80
N TYR A 333 -27.26 -8.15 -1.69
CA TYR A 333 -27.85 -9.39 -2.18
C TYR A 333 -28.07 -10.43 -1.07
N TYR A 334 -27.10 -10.62 -0.16
CA TYR A 334 -27.25 -11.49 1.01
C TYR A 334 -28.29 -10.96 2.00
N ALA A 335 -28.33 -9.64 2.24
CA ALA A 335 -29.35 -9.05 3.11
C ALA A 335 -30.77 -9.34 2.58
N ALA A 336 -30.99 -9.13 1.27
CA ALA A 336 -32.27 -9.44 0.63
C ALA A 336 -32.59 -10.94 0.64
N THR A 337 -31.69 -11.79 0.13
CA THR A 337 -31.95 -13.24 -0.02
C THR A 337 -32.07 -13.99 1.30
N ASN A 338 -31.52 -13.48 2.40
CA ASN A 338 -31.77 -14.04 3.74
C ASN A 338 -33.10 -13.58 4.34
N THR A 339 -33.59 -12.37 4.04
CA THR A 339 -34.94 -11.95 4.46
C THR A 339 -36.08 -12.70 3.75
N THR A 340 -35.83 -13.30 2.58
CA THR A 340 -36.82 -14.13 1.86
C THR A 340 -36.86 -15.62 2.31
N LYS A 341 -36.10 -16.00 3.34
CA LYS A 341 -36.00 -17.40 3.84
C LYS A 341 -36.70 -17.62 5.20
N VAL A 342 -37.52 -16.67 5.64
CA VAL A 342 -38.24 -16.66 6.92
C VAL A 342 -39.74 -16.58 6.69
#